data_AF-A0A967JCE6-F1
#
_entry.id   AF-A0A967JCE6-F1
#
_cell.length_a   1.000
_cell.length_b   1.000
_cell.length_c   1.000
_cell.angle_alpha   90.00
_cell.angle_beta   90.00
_cell.angle_gamma   90.00
#
_symmetry.space_group_name_H-M   'P 1'
#
loop_
_entity.id
_entity.type
_entity.pdbx_description
1 polymer ?
#
loop_
_entity_poly.entity_id
_entity_poly.type
_entity_poly.pdbx_seq_one_letter_code
_entity_poly.pdbx_strand_id
1 'polypeptide(L)'
;MSITTRAAVCREPGKPWEITELELDDPQANEVRIKFHAAGLCHSDDHIQKGDAPMRMPVVGGHEGAGVVDAVGEGVTRVSVGDHVVCS
;
A
#
# COMPACT_ATOMS: atom_id res chain seq x y z
N MET A 1 14.45 -10.12 -4.50
CA MET A 1 14.49 -10.44 -3.07
C MET A 1 13.34 -9.70 -2.42
N SER A 2 12.47 -10.42 -1.69
CA SER A 2 11.42 -9.76 -0.92
C SER A 2 12.03 -8.82 0.14
N ILE A 3 11.26 -7.82 0.53
CA ILE A 3 11.58 -6.95 1.67
C ILE A 3 10.55 -7.12 2.76
N THR A 4 10.97 -7.01 4.01
CA THR A 4 10.05 -6.88 5.14
C THR A 4 9.59 -5.43 5.26
N THR A 5 8.29 -5.20 5.39
CA THR A 5 7.69 -3.87 5.58
C THR A 5 6.61 -3.88 6.64
N ARG A 6 6.36 -2.74 7.28
CA ARG A 6 5.26 -2.56 8.23
C ARG A 6 4.02 -2.05 7.51
N ALA A 7 2.87 -2.66 7.79
CA ALA A 7 1.59 -2.29 7.21
C ALA A 7 0.47 -2.25 8.26
N ALA A 8 -0.57 -1.47 8.00
CA ALA A 8 -1.83 -1.48 8.75
C ALA A 8 -2.83 -2.41 8.06
N VAL A 9 -3.17 -3.51 8.72
CA VAL A 9 -4.04 -4.57 8.18
C VAL A 9 -5.37 -4.56 8.94
N CYS A 10 -6.48 -4.55 8.20
CA CYS A 10 -7.79 -4.88 8.73
C CYS A 10 -8.06 -6.37 8.43
N ARG A 11 -8.13 -7.19 9.50
CA ARG A 11 -8.34 -8.64 9.39
C ARG A 11 -9.78 -8.98 9.05
N GLU A 12 -10.72 -8.28 9.71
CA GLU A 12 -12.16 -8.48 9.61
C GLU A 12 -12.87 -7.14 9.86
N PRO A 13 -14.08 -6.91 9.31
CA PRO A 13 -14.86 -5.73 9.62
C PRO A 13 -15.14 -5.56 11.13
N GLY A 14 -15.11 -4.32 11.61
CA GLY A 14 -15.30 -3.92 13.00
C GLY A 14 -14.08 -4.15 13.91
N LYS A 15 -13.00 -4.77 13.42
CA LYS A 15 -11.77 -4.99 14.20
C LYS A 15 -10.78 -3.84 14.03
N PRO A 16 -10.07 -3.42 15.08
CA PRO A 16 -9.09 -2.34 14.96
C PRO A 16 -8.00 -2.68 13.94
N TRP A 17 -7.40 -1.65 13.34
CA TRP A 17 -6.23 -1.81 12.49
C TRP A 17 -5.08 -2.47 13.26
N GLU A 18 -4.51 -3.51 12.67
CA GLU A 18 -3.35 -4.23 13.20
C GLU A 18 -2.09 -3.75 12.46
N ILE A 19 -1.12 -3.24 13.21
CA ILE A 19 0.20 -2.96 12.64
C ILE A 19 1.02 -4.25 12.69
N THR A 20 1.36 -4.79 11.52
CA THR A 20 2.15 -6.03 11.40
C THR A 20 3.25 -5.87 10.36
N GLU A 21 4.24 -6.74 10.43
CA GLU A 21 5.21 -6.92 9.36
C GLU A 21 4.62 -7.83 8.27
N LEU A 22 4.92 -7.51 7.02
CA LEU A 22 4.58 -8.26 5.82
C LEU A 22 5.83 -8.43 4.97
N GLU A 23 5.90 -9.54 4.24
CA GLU A 23 6.86 -9.71 3.16
C GLU A 23 6.26 -9.12 1.88
N LEU A 24 6.98 -8.19 1.26
CA LEU A 24 6.62 -7.57 0.00
C LEU A 24 7.61 -8.03 -1.07
N ASP A 25 7.08 -8.66 -2.11
CA ASP A 25 7.87 -9.15 -3.24
C ASP A 25 8.52 -7.99 -4.03
N ASP A 26 9.46 -8.34 -4.91
CA ASP A 26 9.95 -7.39 -5.90
C ASP A 26 8.86 -7.09 -6.96
N PRO A 27 8.86 -5.89 -7.54
CA PRO A 27 7.92 -5.57 -8.61
C PRO A 27 8.12 -6.48 -9.82
N GLN A 28 7.02 -7.02 -10.34
CA GLN A 28 6.99 -7.78 -11.59
C GLN A 28 6.97 -6.83 -12.80
N ALA A 29 6.87 -7.39 -14.01
CA ALA A 29 6.79 -6.58 -15.23
C ALA A 29 5.63 -5.56 -15.17
N ASN A 30 5.95 -4.30 -15.49
CA ASN A 30 5.07 -3.14 -15.43
C ASN A 30 4.60 -2.72 -14.04
N GLU A 31 5.22 -3.24 -12.97
CA GLU A 31 4.94 -2.83 -11.59
C GLU A 31 6.01 -1.87 -11.06
N VAL A 32 5.62 -1.05 -10.09
CA VAL A 32 6.50 -0.09 -9.41
C VAL A 32 6.36 -0.30 -7.92
N ARG A 33 7.50 -0.42 -7.21
CA ARG A 33 7.52 -0.43 -5.76
C ARG A 33 7.88 0.96 -5.24
N ILE A 34 7.11 1.40 -4.25
CA ILE A 34 7.17 2.75 -3.70
C ILE A 34 7.45 2.65 -2.21
N LYS A 35 8.47 3.38 -1.77
CA LYS A 35 8.70 3.65 -0.35
C LYS A 35 7.83 4.85 0.05
N PHE A 36 6.68 4.56 0.67
CA PHE A 36 5.79 5.61 1.18
C PHE A 36 6.42 6.35 2.37
N HIS A 37 6.34 7.67 2.33
CA HIS A 37 6.78 8.56 3.41
C HIS A 37 5.61 9.11 4.22
N ALA A 38 4.46 9.27 3.58
CA ALA A 38 3.22 9.68 4.21
C ALA A 38 2.02 9.00 3.53
N ALA A 39 0.97 8.77 4.31
CA ALA A 39 -0.33 8.35 3.81
C ALA A 39 -1.43 9.08 4.60
N GLY A 40 -2.41 9.62 3.89
CA GLY A 40 -3.65 10.14 4.46
C GLY A 40 -4.51 8.99 4.99
N LEU A 41 -5.29 9.29 6.03
CA LEU A 41 -6.35 8.41 6.52
C LEU A 41 -7.69 9.03 6.14
N CYS A 42 -8.37 8.44 5.18
CA CYS A 42 -9.63 8.94 4.68
C CYS A 42 -10.81 8.20 5.36
N HIS A 43 -11.99 8.83 5.31
CA HIS A 43 -13.22 8.20 5.83
C HIS A 43 -13.62 6.95 5.04
N SER A 44 -13.22 6.81 3.77
CA SER A 44 -13.44 5.58 3.00
C SER A 44 -12.65 4.39 3.56
N ASP A 45 -11.46 4.61 4.12
CA ASP A 45 -10.72 3.56 4.83
C ASP A 45 -11.47 3.15 6.11
N ASP A 46 -12.05 4.11 6.83
CA ASP A 46 -12.88 3.88 8.01
C ASP A 46 -14.17 3.11 7.67
N HIS A 47 -14.83 3.42 6.55
CA HIS A 47 -15.99 2.67 6.08
C HIS A 47 -15.65 1.20 5.78
N ILE A 48 -14.47 0.92 5.21
CA ILE A 48 -13.99 -0.46 5.01
C ILE A 48 -13.78 -1.14 6.36
N GLN A 49 -13.08 -0.47 7.28
CA GLN A 49 -12.78 -1.02 8.62
C GLN A 49 -14.06 -1.29 9.42
N LYS A 50 -15.08 -0.44 9.33
CA LYS A 50 -16.37 -0.62 10.02
C LYS A 50 -17.27 -1.67 9.36
N GLY A 51 -17.00 -2.00 8.09
CA GLY A 51 -17.83 -2.90 7.29
C GLY A 51 -19.00 -2.21 6.58
N ASP A 52 -19.03 -0.88 6.56
CA ASP A 52 -20.01 -0.09 5.82
C ASP A 52 -19.76 -0.14 4.30
N ALA A 53 -18.49 -0.36 3.90
CA ALA A 53 -18.09 -0.58 2.52
C ALA A 53 -17.54 -2.02 2.33
N PRO A 54 -18.07 -2.79 1.36
CA PRO A 54 -17.60 -4.15 1.13
C PRO A 54 -16.19 -4.15 0.53
N MET A 55 -15.30 -4.96 1.11
CA MET A 55 -13.93 -5.16 0.65
C MET A 55 -13.53 -6.63 0.85
N ARG A 56 -12.62 -7.14 0.01
CA ARG A 56 -12.02 -8.46 0.25
C ARG A 56 -11.08 -8.36 1.45
N MET A 57 -11.31 -9.20 2.45
CA MET A 57 -10.51 -9.27 3.68
C MET A 57 -9.61 -10.52 3.69
N PRO A 58 -8.45 -10.49 4.38
CA PRO A 58 -7.84 -9.33 5.05
C PRO A 58 -7.33 -8.30 4.04
N VAL A 59 -7.23 -7.03 4.46
CA VAL A 59 -6.84 -5.92 3.57
C VAL A 59 -5.80 -5.01 4.22
N VAL A 60 -4.82 -4.55 3.42
CA VAL A 60 -3.96 -3.40 3.77
C VAL A 60 -4.72 -2.14 3.36
N GLY A 61 -5.01 -1.27 4.32
CA GLY A 61 -5.77 -0.03 4.06
C GLY A 61 -4.94 1.07 3.41
N GLY A 62 -5.58 2.22 3.14
CA GLY A 62 -4.93 3.43 2.62
C GLY A 62 -4.92 3.50 1.10
N HIS A 63 -5.24 4.68 0.58
CA HIS A 63 -5.25 4.98 -0.86
C HIS A 63 -4.77 6.40 -1.18
N GLU A 64 -4.27 7.14 -0.18
CA GLU A 64 -3.81 8.53 -0.31
C GLU A 64 -2.34 8.65 0.12
N GLY A 65 -1.42 8.06 -0.64
CA GLY A 65 0.00 7.95 -0.30
C GLY A 65 0.92 8.85 -1.13
N ALA A 66 2.00 9.33 -0.52
CA ALA A 66 3.11 9.99 -1.21
C ALA A 66 4.45 9.35 -0.81
N GLY A 67 5.32 9.12 -1.79
CA GLY A 67 6.54 8.36 -1.58
C GLY A 67 7.57 8.54 -2.69
N VAL A 68 8.60 7.72 -2.62
CA VAL A 68 9.69 7.66 -3.60
C VAL A 68 9.73 6.27 -4.22
N VAL A 69 9.86 6.19 -5.54
CA VAL A 69 10.05 4.92 -6.26
C VAL A 69 11.37 4.29 -5.81
N ASP A 70 11.32 3.07 -5.26
CA ASP A 70 12.50 2.36 -4.76
C ASP A 70 12.94 1.19 -5.66
N ALA A 71 12.03 0.65 -6.46
CA ALA A 71 12.29 -0.35 -7.49
C ALA A 71 11.25 -0.28 -8.61
N VAL A 72 11.66 -0.65 -9.82
CA VAL A 72 10.79 -0.76 -11.01
C VAL A 72 10.98 -2.13 -11.65
N GLY A 73 9.88 -2.72 -12.12
CA GLY A 73 9.92 -3.94 -12.90
C GLY A 73 10.19 -3.71 -14.39
N GLU A 74 10.38 -4.80 -15.12
CA GLU A 74 10.61 -4.75 -16.57
C GLU A 74 9.47 -4.02 -17.30
N GLY A 75 9.79 -3.18 -18.29
CA GLY A 75 8.78 -2.49 -19.12
C GLY A 75 8.23 -1.18 -18.53
N VAL A 76 8.55 -0.84 -17.27
CA VAL A 76 8.24 0.48 -16.72
C VAL A 76 9.05 1.55 -17.44
N THR A 77 8.37 2.56 -18.00
CA THR A 77 8.99 3.64 -18.78
C THR A 77 8.65 5.05 -18.30
N ARG A 78 7.62 5.19 -17.45
CA ARG A 78 7.08 6.49 -17.06
C ARG A 78 7.75 7.08 -15.82
N VAL A 79 8.33 6.25 -14.96
CA VAL A 79 9.00 6.63 -13.71
C VAL A 79 10.29 5.83 -13.55
N SER A 80 11.22 6.37 -12.80
CA SER A 80 12.50 5.75 -12.45
C SER A 80 12.72 5.71 -10.93
N VAL A 81 13.62 4.85 -10.47
CA VAL A 81 14.03 4.81 -9.06
C VAL A 81 14.54 6.20 -8.64
N GLY A 82 14.05 6.69 -7.50
CA GLY A 82 14.32 8.03 -6.98
C GLY A 82 13.25 9.07 -7.31
N ASP A 83 12.32 8.79 -8.22
CA ASP A 83 11.22 9.71 -8.53
C ASP A 83 10.24 9.81 -7.36
N HIS A 84 9.78 11.04 -7.11
CA HIS A 84 8.71 11.30 -6.14
C HIS A 84 7.36 11.10 -6.81
N VAL A 85 6.48 10.31 -6.18
CA VAL A 85 5.18 9.93 -6.73
C VAL A 85 4.06 10.06 -5.69
N VAL A 86 2.83 10.21 -6.19
CA VAL A 86 1.59 10.23 -5.42
C VAL A 86 0.68 9.12 -5.91
N CYS A 87 0.06 8.41 -4.99
CA CYS A 87 -1.06 7.51 -5.19
C CYS A 87 -2.27 8.13 -4.51
N SER A 88 -3.26 8.56 -5.29
CA SER A 88 -4.48 9.25 -4.83
C SER A 88 -5.66 8.84 -5.70
#